data_AF-A0AAW4YCU7-F1
#
_entry.id   AF-A0AAW4YCU7-F1
#
_cell.length_a   1.000
_cell.length_b   1.000
_cell.length_c   1.000
_cell.angle_alpha   90.00
_cell.angle_beta   90.00
_cell.angle_gamma   90.00
#
_symmetry.space_group_name_H-M   'P 1'
#
loop_
_entity.id
_entity.type
_entity.pdbx_description
1 polymer ?
#
loop_
_entity_poly.entity_id
_entity_poly.type
_entity_poly.pdbx_seq_one_letter_code
_entity_poly.pdbx_strand_id
1 'polypeptide(L)' 'VEVRKKLSDKLTIAPVSIFSDYTLEEFAKRKPASKQDMINIDGVGSYKLKHYCPAFLETIQNYKAKV' A
#
# COMPACT_ATOMS: atom_id res chain seq x y z
N VAL A 1 -8.16 0.60 2.04
CA VAL A 1 -8.58 1.94 1.54
C VAL A 1 -8.23 3.07 2.51
N GLU A 2 -8.40 2.89 3.82
CA GLU A 2 -8.08 3.92 4.83
C GLU A 2 -6.64 4.46 4.77
N VAL A 3 -5.64 3.57 4.64
CA VAL A 3 -4.22 3.96 4.57
C VAL A 3 -3.96 4.89 3.39
N ARG A 4 -4.56 4.60 2.23
CA ARG A 4 -4.45 5.43 1.03
C ARG A 4 -4.97 6.83 1.30
N LYS A 5 -6.14 6.94 1.93
CA LYS A 5 -6.76 8.22 2.30
C LYS A 5 -5.89 9.00 3.28
N LYS A 6 -5.40 8.37 4.35
CA LYS A 6 -4.50 9.01 5.32
C LYS A 6 -3.22 9.56 4.67
N LEU A 7 -2.60 8.80 3.76
CA LEU A 7 -1.40 9.24 3.06
C LEU A 7 -1.69 10.37 2.06
N SER A 8 -2.81 10.28 1.33
CA SER A 8 -3.21 11.31 0.38
C SER A 8 -3.54 12.63 1.08
N ASP A 9 -4.21 12.56 2.22
CA ASP A 9 -4.55 13.73 3.04
C ASP A 9 -3.27 14.37 3.62
N LYS A 10 -2.33 13.56 4.11
CA LYS A 10 -1.05 14.06 4.64
C LYS A 10 -0.17 14.75 3.58
N LEU A 11 -0.27 14.28 2.34
CA LEU A 11 0.53 14.79 1.22
C LEU A 11 -0.23 15.81 0.36
N THR A 12 -1.50 16.08 0.68
CA THR A 12 -2.40 16.98 -0.07
C THR A 12 -2.47 16.63 -1.56
N ILE A 13 -2.51 15.32 -1.87
CA ILE A 13 -2.60 14.80 -3.25
C ILE A 13 -3.82 13.89 -3.39
N ALA A 14 -4.19 13.57 -4.63
CA ALA A 14 -5.30 12.66 -4.89
C ALA A 14 -4.99 11.24 -4.35
N PRO A 15 -5.97 10.52 -3.76
CA PRO A 15 -5.79 9.15 -3.28
C PRO A 15 -5.20 8.21 -4.34
N VAL A 16 -5.70 8.30 -5.57
CA VAL A 16 -5.26 7.50 -6.72
C VAL A 16 -3.78 7.72 -7.08
N SER A 17 -3.20 8.86 -6.72
CA SER A 17 -1.77 9.15 -6.92
C SER A 17 -0.87 8.31 -6.02
N ILE A 18 -1.35 7.91 -4.83
CA ILE A 18 -0.64 7.00 -3.92
C ILE A 18 -0.60 5.61 -4.58
N PHE A 19 -1.76 4.99 -4.75
CA PHE A 19 -1.93 3.71 -5.45
C PHE A 19 -3.26 3.70 -6.19
N SER A 20 -3.23 3.15 -7.41
CA SER A 20 -4.43 2.87 -8.19
C SER A 20 -5.27 1.81 -7.51
N ASP A 21 -6.55 1.73 -7.87
CA ASP A 21 -7.44 0.70 -7.34
C ASP A 21 -6.93 -0.71 -7.68
N TYR A 22 -6.35 -0.90 -8.87
CA TYR A 22 -5.70 -2.15 -9.26
C TYR A 22 -4.59 -2.58 -8.29
N THR A 23 -3.65 -1.69 -7.96
CA THR A 23 -2.56 -2.03 -7.02
C THR A 23 -3.11 -2.33 -5.61
N LEU A 24 -4.15 -1.64 -5.17
CA LEU A 24 -4.80 -1.93 -3.88
C LEU A 24 -5.48 -3.31 -3.88
N GLU A 25 -6.12 -3.68 -4.97
CA GLU A 25 -6.75 -4.99 -5.13
C GLU A 25 -5.69 -6.09 -5.11
N GLU A 26 -4.56 -5.90 -5.78
CA GLU A 26 -3.42 -6.83 -5.72
C GLU A 26 -2.84 -6.94 -4.30
N PHE A 27 -2.76 -5.85 -3.54
CA PHE A 27 -2.34 -5.91 -2.13
C PHE A 27 -3.31 -6.72 -1.28
N ALA A 28 -4.62 -6.60 -1.52
CA ALA A 28 -5.64 -7.36 -0.81
C ALA A 28 -5.63 -8.85 -1.17
N LYS A 29 -5.38 -9.18 -2.45
CA LYS A 29 -5.27 -10.55 -2.97
C LYS A 29 -4.00 -11.24 -2.50
N ARG A 30 -2.84 -10.63 -2.76
CA ARG A 30 -1.52 -11.23 -2.49
C ARG A 30 -1.10 -11.12 -1.03
N LYS A 31 -1.61 -10.13 -0.29
CA LYS A 31 -1.27 -9.86 1.12
C LYS A 31 0.24 -9.89 1.38
N PRO A 32 1.02 -9.03 0.67
CA PRO A 32 2.48 -9.02 0.76
C PRO A 32 2.95 -8.91 2.21
N ALA A 33 3.97 -9.69 2.57
CA ALA A 33 4.51 -9.73 3.93
C ALA A 33 5.77 -8.87 4.07
N SER A 34 6.41 -8.52 2.95
CA SER A 34 7.63 -7.73 2.89
C SER A 34 7.58 -6.64 1.82
N LYS A 35 8.51 -5.69 1.88
CA LYS A 35 8.69 -4.68 0.82
C LYS A 35 9.14 -5.33 -0.50
N GLN A 36 9.90 -6.43 -0.44
CA GLN A 36 10.28 -7.18 -1.64
C GLN A 36 9.07 -7.77 -2.35
N ASP A 37 8.07 -8.27 -1.61
CA ASP A 37 6.85 -8.77 -2.23
C ASP A 37 6.06 -7.63 -2.90
N MET A 38 6.09 -6.43 -2.31
CA MET A 38 5.39 -5.28 -2.85
C MET A 38 6.02 -4.70 -4.12
N ILE A 39 7.34 -4.75 -4.28
CA ILE A 39 7.98 -4.23 -5.51
C ILE A 39 7.66 -5.09 -6.74
N ASN A 40 7.25 -6.35 -6.54
CA ASN A 40 6.80 -7.23 -7.60
C ASN A 40 5.36 -6.95 -8.07
N ILE A 41 4.69 -5.93 -7.51
CA ILE A 41 3.31 -5.56 -7.84
C ILE A 41 3.34 -4.36 -8.78
N ASP A 42 2.62 -4.47 -9.89
CA ASP A 42 2.57 -3.41 -10.89
C ASP A 42 2.00 -2.11 -10.30
N GLY A 43 2.70 -1.01 -10.59
CA GLY A 43 2.40 0.31 -10.04
C GLY A 43 3.15 0.65 -8.74
N VAL A 44 3.94 -0.28 -8.18
CA VAL A 44 4.82 -0.03 -7.03
C VAL A 44 6.24 0.31 -7.48
N GLY A 45 6.48 1.59 -7.73
CA GLY A 45 7.84 2.09 -7.99
C GLY A 45 8.67 2.27 -6.72
N SER A 46 9.98 2.42 -6.87
CA SER A 46 10.96 2.55 -5.78
C SER A 46 10.63 3.66 -4.79
N TYR A 47 10.10 4.79 -5.28
CA TYR A 47 9.64 5.90 -4.42
C TYR A 47 8.47 5.48 -3.54
N LYS A 48 7.42 4.91 -4.13
CA LYS A 48 6.23 4.44 -3.41
C LYS A 48 6.58 3.32 -2.42
N LEU A 49 7.55 2.48 -2.79
CA LEU A 49 8.08 1.43 -1.92
C LEU A 49 8.71 1.98 -0.64
N LYS A 50 9.44 3.09 -0.75
CA LYS A 50 10.09 3.70 0.41
C LYS A 50 9.12 4.53 1.24
N HIS A 51 8.23 5.28 0.59
CA HIS A 51 7.40 6.29 1.26
C HIS A 51 6.00 5.80 1.65
N TYR A 52 5.38 4.91 0.88
CA TYR A 52 3.97 4.51 1.08
C TYR A 52 3.86 3.08 1.59
N CYS A 53 4.60 2.14 1.00
CA CYS A 53 4.53 0.72 1.34
C CYS A 53 4.69 0.36 2.82
N PRO A 54 5.53 1.04 3.65
CA PRO A 54 5.61 0.74 5.07
C PRO A 54 4.26 0.82 5.79
N ALA A 55 3.46 1.85 5.51
CA ALA A 55 2.14 2.04 6.14
C ALA A 55 1.11 0.99 5.69
N PHE A 56 1.20 0.54 4.44
CA PHE A 56 0.35 -0.53 3.92
C PHE A 56 0.75 -1.89 4.51
N LEU A 57 2.05 -2.18 4.60
CA LEU A 57 2.56 -3.41 5.22
C LEU A 57 2.10 -3.55 6.66
N GLU A 58 2.25 -2.50 7.45
CA GLU A 58 1.79 -2.48 8.84
C GLU A 58 0.29 -2.78 8.94
N THR A 59 -0.53 -2.19 8.06
CA THR A 59 -1.97 -2.42 8.05
C THR A 59 -2.33 -3.85 7.64
N ILE A 60 -1.65 -4.40 6.63
CA ILE A 60 -1.86 -5.79 6.17
C ILE A 60 -1.46 -6.78 7.25
N GLN A 61 -0.33 -6.54 7.93
CA GLN A 61 0.14 -7.37 9.05
C GLN A 61 -0.80 -7.27 10.25
N ASN A 62 -1.25 -6.07 10.62
CA ASN A 62 -2.23 -5.87 11.68
C ASN A 62 -3.57 -6.56 11.38
N TYR A 63 -3.99 -6.58 10.11
CA TYR A 63 -5.17 -7.35 9.71
C TYR A 63 -4.94 -8.85 9.87
N LYS A 64 -3.79 -9.38 9.42
CA LYS A 64 -3.42 -10.80 9.61
C LYS A 64 -3.33 -11.21 11.08
N ALA A 65 -2.91 -10.32 11.98
CA ALA A 65 -2.81 -10.61 13.40
C ALA A 65 -4.15 -10.57 14.15
N LYS A 66 -5.18 -9.95 13.56
CA LYS A 66 -6.53 -9.81 14.14
C LYS A 66 -7.53 -10.84 13.65
N VAL A 67 -7.15 -11.66 12.66
CA VAL A 67 -7.95 -12.74 12.08
C VAL A 67 -7.34 -14.06 12.49
#